data_AF-A0A5E4A9M2-F1
#
_entry.id   AF-A0A5E4A9M2-F1
#
_cell.length_a   1.000
_cell.length_b   1.000
_cell.length_c   1.000
_cell.angle_alpha   90.00
_cell.angle_beta   90.00
_cell.angle_gamma   90.00
#
_symmetry.space_group_name_H-M   'P 1'
#
loop_
_entity.id
_entity.type
_entity.pdbx_description
1 polymer ?
#
loop_
_entity_poly.entity_id
_entity_poly.type
_entity_poly.pdbx_seq_one_letter_code
_entity_poly.pdbx_strand_id
1 'polypeptide(L)'
;MSSEPPPPPQPPTHQASIGLLDTSGARDRSPSPLRGNVVPSPLPTRRTRTFSATVRASQGPVYKGVCKCFCRSKGHGFITPADGGPDIFLHISDVEGEYVPVEGDEVTYKMCSIPPKNEKLQAVEVVITHLAPGTKHETWSGHVVSS
;
A
#
# COMPACT_ATOMS: atom_id res chain seq x y z
N MET A 1 7.27 78.68 -15.96
CA MET A 1 8.37 77.72 -16.09
C MET A 1 8.33 76.87 -14.82
N SER A 2 7.56 75.79 -14.84
CA SER A 2 7.24 74.99 -13.66
C SER A 2 8.24 73.85 -13.52
N SER A 3 8.93 73.78 -12.38
CA SER A 3 9.93 72.76 -12.08
C SER A 3 9.28 71.61 -11.29
N GLU A 4 9.44 70.38 -11.77
CA GLU A 4 8.95 69.14 -11.15
C GLU A 4 9.92 68.67 -10.04
N PRO A 5 9.43 68.10 -8.92
CA PRO A 5 10.30 67.62 -7.84
C PRO A 5 10.90 66.22 -8.11
N PRO A 6 12.05 65.88 -7.50
CA PRO A 6 12.78 64.64 -7.77
C PRO A 6 12.17 63.39 -7.10
N PRO A 7 12.44 62.18 -7.63
CA PRO A 7 11.91 60.92 -7.11
C PRO A 7 12.61 60.43 -5.82
N PRO A 8 11.96 59.55 -5.03
CA PRO A 8 12.48 59.04 -3.76
C PRO A 8 13.57 57.96 -3.94
N PRO A 9 14.43 57.75 -2.92
CA PRO A 9 15.56 56.81 -2.99
C PRO A 9 15.13 55.34 -2.88
N GLN A 10 15.79 54.47 -3.67
CA GLN A 10 15.59 53.02 -3.66
C GLN A 10 16.43 52.32 -2.58
N PRO A 11 15.96 51.18 -2.02
CA PRO A 11 16.70 50.44 -1.00
C PRO A 11 17.88 49.62 -1.59
N PRO A 12 18.91 49.31 -0.78
CA PRO A 12 20.14 48.67 -1.25
C PRO A 12 19.93 47.19 -1.61
N THR A 13 20.30 46.84 -2.83
CA THR A 13 20.47 45.46 -3.29
C THR A 13 21.72 44.85 -2.65
N HIS A 14 21.54 43.95 -1.68
CA HIS A 14 22.62 43.07 -1.23
C HIS A 14 22.80 41.95 -2.24
N GLN A 15 23.83 42.06 -3.07
CA GLN A 15 24.48 40.91 -3.68
C GLN A 15 25.07 40.04 -2.57
N ALA A 16 24.62 38.79 -2.49
CA ALA A 16 25.37 37.72 -1.84
C ALA A 16 25.72 36.69 -2.90
N SER A 17 26.97 36.75 -3.35
CA SER A 17 27.60 35.70 -4.14
C SER A 17 27.82 34.48 -3.24
N ILE A 18 27.19 33.36 -3.59
CA ILE A 18 27.64 32.02 -3.19
C ILE A 18 27.67 31.18 -4.45
N GLY A 19 28.89 30.87 -4.91
CA GLY A 19 29.11 29.87 -5.95
C GLY A 19 28.97 28.45 -5.41
N LEU A 20 28.93 27.49 -6.35
CA LEU A 20 29.02 26.02 -6.18
C LEU A 20 27.76 25.39 -5.54
N LEU A 21 27.00 24.46 -6.14
CA LEU A 21 27.27 23.43 -7.14
C LEU A 21 25.99 23.20 -7.96
N ASP A 22 26.12 23.07 -9.28
CA ASP A 22 25.19 22.26 -10.07
C ASP A 22 25.18 20.85 -9.49
N THR A 23 24.09 20.50 -8.85
CA THR A 23 23.72 19.11 -8.61
C THR A 23 22.31 18.91 -9.14
N SER A 24 22.24 18.86 -10.48
CA SER A 24 21.40 17.89 -11.19
C SER A 24 21.78 16.44 -10.83
N GLY A 25 21.86 16.16 -9.53
CA GLY A 25 21.92 14.83 -8.97
C GLY A 25 20.53 14.54 -8.46
N ALA A 26 19.67 13.99 -9.32
CA ALA A 26 18.64 13.10 -8.84
C ALA A 26 19.33 12.17 -7.86
N ARG A 27 19.11 12.39 -6.55
CA ARG A 27 19.57 11.44 -5.54
C ARG A 27 18.87 10.16 -5.94
N ASP A 28 19.63 9.27 -6.54
CA ASP A 28 19.33 7.85 -6.69
C ASP A 28 19.14 7.34 -5.27
N ARG A 29 17.97 7.66 -4.69
CA ARG A 29 17.44 6.94 -3.56
C ARG A 29 17.22 5.58 -4.15
N SER A 30 18.17 4.68 -3.89
CA SER A 30 18.10 3.28 -4.27
C SER A 30 16.65 2.84 -4.17
N PRO A 31 16.03 2.36 -5.26
CA PRO A 31 14.63 2.01 -5.23
C PRO A 31 14.50 0.89 -4.21
N SER A 32 14.00 1.23 -3.02
CA SER A 32 13.63 0.21 -2.05
C SER A 32 12.66 -0.71 -2.79
N PRO A 33 12.88 -2.03 -2.85
CA PRO A 33 12.05 -2.94 -3.64
C PRO A 33 10.55 -2.93 -3.26
N LEU A 34 10.18 -2.21 -2.20
CA LEU A 34 8.85 -2.06 -1.62
C LEU A 34 8.15 -0.73 -1.96
N ARG A 35 8.66 0.09 -2.90
CA ARG A 35 8.22 1.48 -3.15
C ARG A 35 6.81 1.69 -3.73
N GLY A 36 5.87 0.75 -3.52
CA GLY A 36 4.47 0.86 -3.94
C GLY A 36 3.42 0.45 -2.88
N ASN A 37 3.83 -0.22 -1.81
CA ASN A 37 2.91 -0.94 -0.91
C ASN A 37 2.58 -0.11 0.34
N VAL A 38 1.82 0.98 0.17
CA VAL A 38 1.49 1.90 1.28
C VAL A 38 0.35 1.35 2.12
N VAL A 39 0.69 0.83 3.30
CA VAL A 39 -0.26 0.39 4.34
C VAL A 39 -1.32 1.50 4.63
N PRO A 40 -2.62 1.18 4.68
CA PRO A 40 -3.68 2.16 4.96
C PRO A 40 -3.68 2.61 6.44
N SER A 41 -4.08 3.86 6.69
CA SER A 41 -4.25 4.42 8.03
C SER A 41 -5.59 5.17 8.12
N PRO A 42 -6.50 4.81 9.05
CA PRO A 42 -6.42 3.66 9.96
C PRO A 42 -6.49 2.33 9.19
N LEU A 43 -5.84 1.29 9.73
CA LEU A 43 -5.86 -0.07 9.21
C LEU A 43 -7.26 -0.68 9.38
N PRO A 44 -8.05 -0.87 8.30
CA PRO A 44 -9.37 -1.45 8.45
C PRO A 44 -9.22 -2.96 8.67
N THR A 45 -9.89 -3.47 9.69
CA THR A 45 -9.96 -4.90 10.01
C THR A 45 -11.37 -5.39 9.74
N ARG A 46 -11.57 -6.71 9.71
CA ARG A 46 -12.90 -7.32 9.52
C ARG A 46 -13.94 -6.79 10.52
N ARG A 47 -13.55 -6.55 11.79
CA ARG A 47 -14.46 -6.05 12.84
C ARG A 47 -14.66 -4.53 12.82
N THR A 48 -13.74 -3.78 12.23
CA THR A 48 -13.79 -2.30 12.22
C THR A 48 -14.27 -1.73 10.89
N ARG A 49 -14.42 -2.57 9.86
CA ARG A 49 -15.02 -2.21 8.58
C ARG A 49 -16.50 -1.83 8.77
N THR A 50 -16.94 -0.77 8.08
CA THR A 50 -18.34 -0.35 8.15
C THR A 50 -19.27 -1.42 7.58
N PHE A 51 -20.50 -1.50 8.09
CA PHE A 51 -21.51 -2.44 7.62
C PHE A 51 -21.73 -2.32 6.11
N SER A 52 -21.91 -1.10 5.61
CA SER A 52 -22.15 -0.85 4.18
C SER A 52 -20.96 -1.21 3.29
N ALA A 53 -19.72 -1.03 3.76
CA ALA A 53 -18.54 -1.48 3.02
C ALA A 53 -18.49 -3.01 2.95
N THR A 54 -18.79 -3.68 4.06
CA THR A 54 -18.87 -5.15 4.13
C THR A 54 -19.93 -5.70 3.17
N VAL A 55 -21.14 -5.16 3.20
CA VAL A 55 -22.24 -5.61 2.31
C VAL A 55 -21.87 -5.42 0.84
N ARG A 56 -21.37 -4.24 0.45
CA ARG A 56 -20.97 -3.99 -0.95
C ARG A 56 -19.86 -4.93 -1.40
N ALA A 57 -18.84 -5.14 -0.58
CA ALA A 57 -17.75 -6.05 -0.91
C ALA A 57 -18.26 -7.48 -1.05
N SER A 58 -19.14 -7.95 -0.15
CA SER A 58 -19.70 -9.30 -0.19
C SER A 58 -20.55 -9.60 -1.44
N GLN A 59 -21.19 -8.57 -2.02
CA GLN A 59 -21.96 -8.67 -3.26
C GLN A 59 -21.10 -8.50 -4.51
N GLY A 60 -19.84 -8.11 -4.36
CA GLY A 60 -18.90 -7.93 -5.46
C GLY A 60 -18.41 -9.26 -6.05
N PRO A 61 -17.78 -9.20 -7.24
CA PRO A 61 -17.18 -10.37 -7.87
C PRO A 61 -16.00 -10.90 -7.04
N VAL A 62 -15.71 -12.19 -7.23
CA VAL A 62 -14.53 -12.85 -6.68
C VAL A 62 -13.38 -12.71 -7.68
N TYR A 63 -12.23 -12.28 -7.20
CA TYR A 63 -11.00 -12.13 -7.95
C TYR A 63 -9.98 -13.20 -7.57
N LYS A 64 -9.00 -13.42 -8.45
CA LYS A 64 -7.83 -14.25 -8.19
C LYS A 64 -6.59 -13.38 -8.04
N GLY A 65 -5.61 -13.88 -7.29
CA GLY A 65 -4.31 -13.24 -7.15
C GLY A 65 -3.32 -14.14 -6.45
N VAL A 66 -2.13 -13.60 -6.24
CA VAL A 66 -1.04 -14.28 -5.54
C VAL A 66 -0.63 -13.45 -4.33
N CYS A 67 -0.47 -14.08 -3.18
CA CYS A 67 0.10 -13.45 -2.01
C CYS A 67 1.52 -13.01 -2.33
N LYS A 68 1.76 -11.69 -2.33
CA LYS A 68 3.07 -11.10 -2.63
C LYS A 68 3.97 -11.09 -1.40
N CYS A 69 3.39 -10.75 -0.26
CA CYS A 69 4.08 -10.78 1.01
C CYS A 69 3.07 -10.81 2.15
N PHE A 70 3.43 -11.46 3.26
CA PHE A 70 2.63 -11.44 4.47
C PHE A 70 3.54 -11.57 5.69
N CYS A 71 3.29 -10.75 6.72
CA CYS A 71 4.04 -10.80 7.97
C CYS A 71 3.09 -11.05 9.13
N ARG A 72 3.12 -12.27 9.67
CA ARG A 72 2.28 -12.69 10.81
C ARG A 72 2.38 -11.74 12.00
N SER A 73 3.60 -11.34 12.37
CA SER A 73 3.83 -10.42 13.50
C SER A 73 3.27 -9.02 13.29
N LYS A 74 3.23 -8.54 12.04
CA LYS A 74 2.62 -7.25 11.68
C LYS A 74 1.13 -7.37 11.39
N GLY A 75 0.62 -8.58 11.19
CA GLY A 75 -0.79 -8.87 10.90
C GLY A 75 -1.27 -8.45 9.51
N HIS A 76 -0.36 -8.17 8.56
CA HIS A 76 -0.75 -7.71 7.23
C HIS A 76 0.26 -8.08 6.15
N GLY A 77 -0.19 -7.91 4.91
CA GLY A 77 0.52 -8.23 3.69
C GLY A 77 -0.11 -7.58 2.47
N PHE A 78 0.23 -8.10 1.30
CA PHE A 78 -0.28 -7.63 0.02
C PHE A 78 -0.52 -8.80 -0.95
N ILE A 79 -1.52 -8.64 -1.81
CA ILE A 79 -1.85 -9.56 -2.90
C ILE A 79 -1.61 -8.85 -4.23
N THR A 80 -0.89 -9.49 -5.14
CA THR A 80 -0.82 -9.06 -6.54
C THR A 80 -2.00 -9.69 -7.30
N PRO A 81 -2.89 -8.88 -7.92
CA PRO A 81 -4.00 -9.42 -8.69
C PRO A 81 -3.53 -10.24 -9.91
N ALA A 82 -4.25 -11.30 -10.24
CA ALA A 82 -3.93 -12.14 -11.40
C ALA A 82 -4.05 -11.36 -12.73
N ASP A 83 -5.00 -10.43 -12.80
CA ASP A 83 -5.22 -9.55 -13.96
C ASP A 83 -4.24 -8.36 -14.02
N GLY A 84 -3.27 -8.31 -13.11
CA GLY A 84 -2.33 -7.20 -12.96
C GLY A 84 -2.91 -6.00 -12.21
N GLY A 85 -2.20 -4.86 -12.27
CA GLY A 85 -2.58 -3.65 -11.55
C GLY A 85 -1.88 -3.50 -10.20
N PRO A 86 -2.33 -2.55 -9.35
CA PRO A 86 -1.69 -2.27 -8.07
C PRO A 86 -1.91 -3.39 -7.06
N ASP A 87 -0.92 -3.61 -6.19
CA ASP A 87 -1.05 -4.56 -5.09
C ASP A 87 -2.17 -4.15 -4.13
N ILE A 88 -2.92 -5.14 -3.67
CA ILE A 88 -4.08 -4.96 -2.80
C ILE A 88 -3.68 -5.26 -1.36
N PHE A 89 -4.06 -4.39 -0.43
CA PHE A 89 -3.76 -4.57 0.98
C PHE A 89 -4.49 -5.78 1.57
N LEU A 90 -3.78 -6.62 2.32
CA LEU A 90 -4.32 -7.79 3.01
C LEU A 90 -4.13 -7.65 4.52
N HIS A 91 -5.22 -7.77 5.28
CA HIS A 91 -5.17 -7.83 6.74
C HIS A 91 -5.47 -9.25 7.25
N ILE A 92 -4.76 -9.70 8.29
CA ILE A 92 -4.90 -11.05 8.87
C ILE A 92 -6.34 -11.43 9.21
N SER A 93 -7.15 -10.46 9.67
CA SER A 93 -8.54 -10.70 10.06
C SER A 93 -9.48 -11.07 8.90
N ASP A 94 -9.05 -10.83 7.67
CA ASP A 94 -9.81 -11.12 6.45
C ASP A 94 -9.33 -12.39 5.75
N VAL A 95 -8.30 -13.06 6.28
CA VAL A 95 -7.87 -14.37 5.81
C VAL A 95 -8.76 -15.42 6.46
N GLU A 96 -9.35 -16.27 5.62
CA GLU A 96 -10.13 -17.43 6.03
C GLU A 96 -9.27 -18.71 5.96
N GLY A 97 -9.70 -19.74 6.67
CA GLY A 97 -8.98 -21.03 6.73
C GLY A 97 -7.88 -21.07 7.79
N GLU A 98 -7.14 -22.18 7.80
CA GLU A 98 -6.19 -22.48 8.88
C GLU A 98 -4.76 -22.03 8.60
N TYR A 99 -4.38 -21.87 7.34
CA TYR A 99 -3.01 -21.55 6.92
C TYR A 99 -2.71 -20.06 7.05
N VAL A 100 -1.48 -19.76 7.46
CA VAL A 100 -0.89 -18.43 7.40
C VAL A 100 -0.46 -18.17 5.95
N PRO A 101 -0.90 -17.09 5.29
CA PRO A 101 -0.46 -16.79 3.93
C PRO A 101 1.06 -16.65 3.84
N VAL A 102 1.62 -17.24 2.80
CA VAL A 102 3.03 -17.13 2.43
C VAL A 102 3.14 -16.55 1.02
N GLU A 103 4.29 -15.95 0.71
CA GLU A 103 4.58 -15.49 -0.65
C GLU A 103 4.45 -16.64 -1.65
N GLY A 104 3.74 -16.39 -2.76
CA GLY A 104 3.47 -17.38 -3.79
C GLY A 104 2.13 -18.11 -3.66
N ASP A 105 1.41 -17.97 -2.54
CA ASP A 105 0.09 -18.60 -2.39
C ASP A 105 -0.91 -18.03 -3.39
N GLU A 106 -1.59 -18.91 -4.10
CA GLU A 106 -2.74 -18.51 -4.91
C GLU A 106 -3.94 -18.29 -3.99
N VAL A 107 -4.61 -17.15 -4.17
CA VAL A 107 -5.75 -16.75 -3.35
C VAL A 107 -6.93 -16.32 -4.21
N THR A 108 -8.11 -16.51 -3.66
CA THR A 108 -9.32 -15.80 -4.08
C THR A 108 -9.70 -14.76 -3.04
N TYR A 109 -10.26 -13.64 -3.49
CA TYR A 109 -10.63 -12.54 -2.61
C TYR A 109 -11.70 -11.66 -3.25
N LYS A 110 -12.35 -10.82 -2.44
CA LYS A 110 -13.20 -9.72 -2.91
C LYS A 110 -12.53 -8.38 -2.63
N MET A 111 -12.88 -7.37 -3.42
CA MET A 111 -12.34 -6.02 -3.27
C MET A 111 -13.25 -5.15 -2.40
N CYS A 112 -12.63 -4.46 -1.44
CA CYS A 112 -13.28 -3.45 -0.63
C CYS A 112 -12.49 -2.15 -0.68
N SER A 113 -13.13 -1.03 -1.04
CA SER A 113 -12.54 0.29 -0.89
C SER A 113 -12.46 0.69 0.59
N ILE A 114 -11.42 1.42 0.97
CA ILE A 114 -11.19 1.89 2.34
C ILE A 114 -11.75 3.31 2.51
N PRO A 115 -12.83 3.51 3.30
CA PRO A 115 -13.38 4.85 3.58
C PRO A 115 -12.43 5.71 4.42
N PRO A 116 -12.64 7.04 4.48
CA PRO A 116 -13.69 7.79 3.77
C PRO A 116 -13.35 8.14 2.32
N LYS A 117 -12.05 8.18 1.98
CA LYS A 117 -11.59 8.64 0.65
C LYS A 117 -11.74 7.59 -0.45
N ASN A 118 -11.79 6.31 -0.10
CA ASN A 118 -11.91 5.19 -1.06
C ASN A 118 -10.76 5.09 -2.08
N GLU A 119 -9.59 5.67 -1.77
CA GLU A 119 -8.41 5.68 -2.65
C GLU A 119 -7.62 4.36 -2.60
N LYS A 120 -7.74 3.61 -1.51
CA LYS A 120 -7.03 2.35 -1.27
C LYS A 120 -7.99 1.17 -1.30
N LEU A 121 -7.50 0.05 -1.81
CA LEU A 121 -8.22 -1.22 -1.87
C LEU A 121 -7.69 -2.20 -0.82
N GLN A 122 -8.61 -2.96 -0.24
CA GLN A 122 -8.35 -4.06 0.68
C GLN A 122 -8.99 -5.33 0.15
N ALA A 123 -8.25 -6.43 0.24
CA ALA A 123 -8.74 -7.77 -0.01
C ALA A 123 -9.54 -8.23 1.22
N VAL A 124 -10.74 -8.73 0.98
CA VAL A 124 -11.65 -9.28 2.00
C VAL A 124 -12.13 -10.66 1.58
N GLU A 125 -12.62 -11.45 2.54
CA GLU A 125 -13.05 -12.84 2.29
C GLU A 125 -11.96 -13.64 1.56
N VAL A 126 -10.72 -13.54 2.05
CA VAL A 126 -9.55 -14.08 1.36
C VAL A 126 -9.40 -15.55 1.68
N VAL A 127 -9.39 -16.39 0.64
CA VAL A 127 -9.25 -17.84 0.75
C VAL A 127 -8.03 -18.28 -0.05
N ILE A 128 -7.10 -18.98 0.59
CA ILE A 128 -5.97 -19.62 -0.08
C ILE A 128 -6.48 -20.83 -0.87
N THR A 129 -6.29 -20.83 -2.18
CA THR A 129 -6.74 -21.90 -3.08
C THR A 129 -5.63 -22.89 -3.40
N HIS A 130 -4.40 -22.43 -3.54
CA HIS A 130 -3.22 -23.28 -3.74
C HIS A 130 -2.07 -22.77 -2.90
N LEU A 131 -1.48 -23.67 -2.10
CA LEU A 131 -0.30 -23.39 -1.30
C LEU A 131 0.93 -23.25 -2.22
N ALA A 132 1.78 -22.27 -1.93
CA ALA A 132 3.03 -22.06 -2.66
C ALA A 132 3.88 -23.34 -2.60
N PRO A 133 4.22 -23.95 -3.75
CA PRO A 133 4.96 -25.20 -3.79
C PRO A 133 6.40 -25.01 -3.30
N GLY A 134 6.95 -26.03 -2.65
CA GLY A 134 8.33 -26.00 -2.16
C GLY A 134 8.55 -25.07 -0.97
N THR A 135 7.46 -24.58 -0.35
CA THR A 135 7.50 -23.69 0.80
C THR A 135 6.89 -24.37 2.02
N LYS A 136 7.45 -24.09 3.20
CA LYS A 136 6.86 -24.53 4.47
C LYS A 136 5.69 -23.63 4.81
N HIS A 137 4.55 -24.25 5.06
CA HIS A 137 3.33 -23.60 5.51
C HIS A 137 3.14 -23.79 6.99
N GLU A 138 2.64 -22.76 7.67
CA GLU A 138 2.23 -22.86 9.06
C GLU A 138 0.73 -22.61 9.17
N THR A 139 0.08 -23.22 10.14
CA THR A 139 -1.28 -22.86 10.53
C THR A 139 -1.28 -21.78 11.61
N TRP A 140 -2.42 -21.12 11.81
CA TRP A 140 -2.60 -20.18 12.92
C TRP A 140 -2.38 -20.84 14.29
N SER A 141 -2.61 -22.15 14.41
CA SER A 141 -2.34 -22.96 15.61
C SER A 141 -0.87 -23.37 15.78
N GLY A 142 -0.02 -23.11 14.78
CA GLY A 142 1.43 -23.39 14.83
C GLY A 142 1.84 -24.77 14.28
N HIS A 143 0.95 -25.48 13.58
CA HIS A 143 1.32 -26.71 12.89
C HIS A 143 2.03 -26.38 11.57
N VAL A 144 3.19 -27.00 11.34
CA VAL A 144 3.98 -26.83 10.12
C VAL A 144 3.68 -27.96 9.13
N VAL A 145 3.30 -27.61 7.91
CA VAL A 145 3.06 -28.51 6.78
C VAL A 145 4.04 -28.17 5.66
N SER A 146 4.48 -29.16 4.89
CA SER A 146 5.28 -28.94 3.68
C SER A 146 4.44 -29.23 2.45
N SER A 147 4.51 -28.34 1.46
CA SER A 147 3.72 -28.38 0.22
C SER A 147 4.59 -28.54 -1.01
#